data_AF-A0ABD3SG74-F1
#
_entry.id   AF-A0ABD3SG74-F1
#
_cell.length_a   1.000
_cell.length_b   1.000
_cell.length_c   1.000
_cell.angle_alpha   90.00
_cell.angle_beta   90.00
_cell.angle_gamma   90.00
#
_symmetry.space_group_name_H-M   'P 1'
#
loop_
_entity.id
_entity.type
_entity.pdbx_description
1 polymer ?
#
loop_
_entity_poly.entity_id
_entity_poly.type
_entity_poly.pdbx_seq_one_letter_code
_entity_poly.pdbx_strand_id
1 'polypeptide(L)'
;MRFLLSAVSSAIAITSAVAFVPSYHSSSSSHTSPSSALRSSTATTDITGTVKWYNVERGYGFIARDDGRWRGVDKGVWYVKRVVSEPDMYVHATGLALDGEPLMENDRVSFITEVDRRTNKPKAVNVVRSTIEARASPAAALVEEEEVAPASLVGKVMEDVREELDAYKIAMRAEAFQRARLAAQLKQAAVECSLREAAMAEAEAARIAAEAEAARIAAEVEAARIAATVEASRIAAEAKVASLIKAEAFQRTRLAAQLKQAAVDCSLREAAAAEAEAARIAAVAEVARIAAEAEAARLIKTEAFQRTRLAAQLKQAAVDCSLREAAAAKAEAARIAAEAEAARIAAEAEAASLIKAEAFQRTRLAAQLKQAAVDCSLREAAAAEAEAARIAAEAEAEAARIAAEAEAARIAAEAEAARIAAEEEAARIAAEAEAARIAAKAEAEAEAAARELGYPSVAIMKKRLQPKSPEEEALLAVKYGAMDLGERAFAILTDLGMIDLNPDPNDPSRDTSKDEDDLD
;
A
#
# COMPACT_ATOMS: atom_id res chain seq x y z
N MET A 1 -44.03 1.51 41.57
CA MET A 1 -42.86 1.84 42.40
C MET A 1 -41.72 2.24 41.49
N ARG A 2 -41.20 3.46 41.65
CA ARG A 2 -40.02 4.02 40.96
C ARG A 2 -38.76 3.37 41.54
N PHE A 3 -37.76 3.03 40.71
CA PHE A 3 -36.29 3.03 40.96
C PHE A 3 -35.64 2.49 39.66
N LEU A 4 -35.11 3.35 38.78
CA LEU A 4 -33.69 3.75 38.66
C LEU A 4 -32.75 2.60 38.24
N LEU A 5 -32.39 2.55 36.95
CA LEU A 5 -31.05 2.16 36.53
C LEU A 5 -30.53 3.11 35.44
N SER A 6 -29.42 3.74 35.80
CA SER A 6 -28.58 4.66 35.04
C SER A 6 -27.76 3.87 34.02
N ALA A 7 -27.88 4.19 32.74
CA ALA A 7 -26.93 3.79 31.70
C ALA A 7 -26.02 4.97 31.37
N VAL A 8 -24.73 4.84 31.68
CA VAL A 8 -23.68 5.74 31.22
C VAL A 8 -23.24 5.24 29.85
N SER A 9 -23.59 5.97 28.79
CA SER A 9 -22.93 5.90 27.49
C SER A 9 -22.52 7.32 27.14
N SER A 10 -21.21 7.57 27.20
CA SER A 10 -20.61 8.83 26.77
C SER A 10 -20.22 8.68 25.31
N ALA A 11 -20.97 9.34 24.42
CA ALA A 11 -20.61 9.56 23.03
C ALA A 11 -20.54 11.08 22.83
N ILE A 12 -19.32 11.60 22.68
CA ILE A 12 -19.07 13.00 22.34
C ILE A 12 -19.20 13.13 20.83
N ALA A 13 -20.32 13.70 20.37
CA ALA A 13 -20.43 14.32 19.07
C ALA A 13 -20.42 15.84 19.28
N ILE A 14 -19.45 16.54 18.70
CA ILE A 14 -19.50 18.00 18.60
C ILE A 14 -19.61 18.36 17.11
N THR A 15 -20.84 18.62 16.71
CA THR A 15 -21.19 19.52 15.62
C THR A 15 -21.02 20.96 16.11
N SER A 16 -20.42 21.84 15.30
CA SER A 16 -20.79 23.25 15.32
C SER A 16 -20.51 23.90 13.96
N ALA A 17 -21.59 24.23 13.27
CA ALA A 17 -21.64 25.22 12.20
C ALA A 17 -22.08 26.54 12.83
N VAL A 18 -21.37 27.63 12.53
CA VAL A 18 -21.88 29.00 12.73
C VAL A 18 -21.49 29.83 11.51
N ALA A 19 -22.51 30.35 10.82
CA ALA A 19 -22.41 31.41 9.84
C ALA A 19 -22.61 32.77 10.53
N PHE A 20 -21.80 33.79 10.22
CA PHE A 20 -22.14 35.19 10.53
C PHE A 20 -21.39 36.22 9.65
N VAL A 21 -22.17 36.83 8.75
CA VAL A 21 -22.33 38.25 8.31
C VAL A 21 -21.15 39.25 8.40
N PRO A 22 -20.92 40.09 7.35
CA PRO A 22 -19.82 41.06 7.27
C PRO A 22 -20.16 42.40 7.92
N SER A 23 -19.15 43.04 8.52
CA SER A 23 -19.27 44.43 8.99
C SER A 23 -18.00 45.21 8.64
N TYR A 24 -18.17 46.24 7.80
CA TYR A 24 -17.19 47.27 7.52
C TYR A 24 -16.97 48.11 8.78
N HIS A 25 -15.72 48.30 9.20
CA HIS A 25 -15.31 49.47 9.96
C HIS A 25 -13.91 49.90 9.49
N SER A 26 -13.87 51.08 8.88
CA SER A 26 -12.68 51.91 8.75
C SER A 26 -12.16 52.29 10.13
N SER A 27 -10.83 52.28 10.31
CA SER A 27 -10.17 53.25 11.16
C SER A 27 -8.72 53.42 10.76
N SER A 28 -8.47 54.65 10.35
CA SER A 28 -7.20 55.30 10.10
C SER A 28 -6.28 55.29 11.31
N SER A 29 -4.99 55.15 11.06
CA SER A 29 -3.98 55.97 11.73
C SER A 29 -2.78 56.15 10.81
N SER A 30 -2.74 57.35 10.22
CA SER A 30 -1.56 58.01 9.70
C SER A 30 -0.39 57.96 10.68
N HIS A 31 0.83 57.75 10.22
CA HIS A 31 1.89 58.73 10.39
C HIS A 31 3.12 58.43 9.51
N THR A 32 3.42 59.45 8.69
CA THR A 32 4.75 59.93 8.28
C THR A 32 5.64 59.06 7.40
N SER A 33 5.62 59.40 6.11
CA SER A 33 6.79 59.35 5.24
C SER A 33 7.94 60.18 5.79
N PRO A 34 9.18 59.84 5.42
CA PRO A 34 10.02 60.83 4.80
C PRO A 34 10.41 60.43 3.37
N SER A 35 10.67 61.47 2.59
CA SER A 35 10.89 61.48 1.15
C SER A 35 12.06 60.64 0.65
N SER A 36 11.87 60.22 -0.60
CA SER A 36 12.85 59.87 -1.63
C SER A 36 14.32 60.25 -1.36
N ALA A 37 15.19 59.26 -1.31
CA ALA A 37 16.49 59.30 -1.97
C ALA A 37 17.08 57.87 -2.09
N LEU A 38 17.61 57.58 -3.28
CA LEU A 38 18.40 56.40 -3.65
C LEU A 38 17.71 55.02 -3.67
N ARG A 39 17.43 54.60 -4.90
CA ARG A 39 17.54 53.21 -5.36
C ARG A 39 18.68 52.50 -4.63
N SER A 40 18.32 51.54 -3.78
CA SER A 40 19.22 50.48 -3.35
C SER A 40 18.65 49.19 -3.92
N SER A 41 19.29 48.73 -4.99
CA SER A 41 19.13 47.40 -5.55
C SER A 41 19.41 46.36 -4.47
N THR A 42 18.37 45.88 -3.81
CA THR A 42 18.42 44.58 -3.14
C THR A 42 18.70 43.55 -4.20
N ALA A 43 19.88 42.94 -4.14
CA ALA A 43 20.29 41.79 -4.94
C ALA A 43 19.14 40.77 -4.93
N THR A 44 18.39 40.76 -6.04
CA THR A 44 17.30 39.81 -6.24
C THR A 44 17.96 38.65 -6.95
N THR A 45 18.02 37.50 -6.29
CA THR A 45 18.64 36.30 -6.84
C THR A 45 17.96 35.94 -8.15
N ASP A 46 18.65 36.06 -9.27
CA ASP A 46 18.17 35.57 -10.56
C ASP A 46 18.09 34.04 -10.47
N ILE A 47 16.87 33.50 -10.47
CA ILE A 47 16.60 32.07 -10.42
C ILE A 47 16.64 31.54 -11.84
N THR A 48 17.30 30.41 -12.06
CA THR A 48 17.32 29.75 -13.37
C THR A 48 16.36 28.56 -13.40
N GLY A 49 15.79 28.29 -14.58
CA GLY A 49 14.89 27.17 -14.76
C GLY A 49 14.71 26.80 -16.23
N THR A 50 14.07 25.66 -16.44
CA THR A 50 13.73 25.11 -17.74
C THR A 50 12.21 25.18 -17.94
N VAL A 51 11.75 25.73 -19.06
CA VAL A 51 10.31 25.85 -19.37
C VAL A 51 9.74 24.45 -19.57
N LYS A 52 8.78 24.05 -18.72
CA LYS A 52 8.17 22.71 -18.77
C LYS A 52 7.09 22.63 -19.83
N TRP A 53 6.33 23.71 -20.01
CA TRP A 53 5.40 23.90 -21.13
C TRP A 53 4.91 25.35 -21.11
N TYR A 54 4.53 25.86 -22.28
CA TYR A 54 3.94 27.20 -22.42
C TYR A 54 2.85 27.19 -23.49
N ASN A 55 1.69 27.76 -23.18
CA ASN A 55 0.60 27.91 -24.14
C ASN A 55 0.60 29.34 -24.69
N VAL A 56 0.96 29.49 -25.96
CA VAL A 56 1.08 30.79 -26.63
C VAL A 56 -0.28 31.47 -26.81
N GLU A 57 -1.33 30.71 -27.13
CA GLU A 57 -2.68 31.26 -27.35
C GLU A 57 -3.32 31.80 -26.07
N ARG A 58 -3.04 31.15 -24.93
CA ARG A 58 -3.57 31.55 -23.63
C ARG A 58 -2.60 32.42 -22.81
N GLY A 59 -1.35 32.54 -23.25
CA GLY A 59 -0.34 33.41 -22.64
C GLY A 59 0.13 32.99 -21.25
N TYR A 60 0.12 31.69 -20.92
CA TYR A 60 0.65 31.20 -19.63
C TYR A 60 1.30 29.83 -19.73
N GLY A 61 2.16 29.51 -18.77
CA GLY A 61 2.89 28.25 -18.71
C GLY A 61 3.54 28.00 -17.36
N PHE A 62 4.40 26.98 -17.29
CA PHE A 62 5.14 26.61 -16.08
C PHE A 62 6.61 26.40 -16.36
N ILE A 63 7.45 26.82 -15.41
CA ILE A 63 8.91 26.69 -15.44
C ILE A 63 9.34 25.76 -14.30
N ALA A 64 10.06 24.70 -14.63
CA ALA A 64 10.74 23.88 -13.64
C ALA A 64 11.99 24.61 -13.16
N ARG A 65 12.13 24.83 -11.85
CA ARG A 65 13.29 25.53 -11.27
C ARG A 65 14.49 24.61 -11.25
N ASP A 66 15.64 25.09 -11.73
CA ASP A 66 16.91 24.34 -11.69
C ASP A 66 17.55 24.40 -10.29
N ASP A 67 17.11 25.34 -9.44
CA ASP A 67 17.67 25.65 -8.10
C ASP A 67 17.29 24.64 -7.00
N GLY A 68 17.00 23.38 -7.33
CA GLY A 68 16.85 22.28 -6.35
C GLY A 68 18.14 21.94 -5.57
N ARG A 69 19.23 22.68 -5.77
CA ARG A 69 20.52 22.49 -5.08
C ARG A 69 21.03 23.78 -4.43
N TRP A 70 20.29 24.27 -3.43
CA TRP A 70 20.79 25.33 -2.56
C TRP A 70 21.96 24.83 -1.70
N ARG A 71 23.13 25.46 -1.82
CA ARG A 71 24.27 25.28 -0.90
C ARG A 71 24.29 26.46 0.07
N GLY A 72 23.50 26.36 1.15
CA GLY A 72 23.49 27.34 2.24
C GLY A 72 24.43 26.89 3.37
N VAL A 73 25.31 27.79 3.81
CA VAL A 73 26.17 27.56 4.97
C VAL A 73 25.55 28.30 6.16
N ASP A 74 24.89 27.56 7.05
CA ASP A 74 24.63 28.02 8.41
C ASP A 74 25.49 27.19 9.37
N LYS A 75 26.33 27.88 10.14
CA LYS A 75 27.09 27.33 11.28
C LYS A 75 27.97 26.11 10.99
N GLY A 76 28.66 26.10 9.85
CA GLY A 76 29.84 25.25 9.64
C GLY A 76 29.59 23.74 9.55
N VAL A 77 28.36 23.30 9.26
CA VAL A 77 28.04 21.89 9.00
C VAL A 77 27.31 21.77 7.65
N TRP A 78 27.85 20.94 6.76
CA TRP A 78 27.23 20.63 5.47
C TRP A 78 26.05 19.66 5.70
N TYR A 79 24.82 20.11 5.48
CA TYR A 79 23.65 19.21 5.42
C TYR A 79 23.08 19.15 4.00
N VAL A 80 22.84 17.95 3.49
CA VAL A 80 21.93 17.73 2.36
C VAL A 80 20.54 17.58 2.94
N LYS A 81 19.77 18.67 2.97
CA LYS A 81 18.32 18.58 3.16
C LYS A 81 17.77 17.93 1.89
N ARG A 82 17.03 16.83 2.01
CA ARG A 82 16.20 16.31 0.92
C ARG A 82 15.25 17.43 0.53
N VAL A 83 15.60 18.17 -0.53
CA VAL A 83 14.73 19.21 -1.10
C VAL A 83 13.60 18.42 -1.75
N VAL A 84 12.43 18.45 -1.11
CA VAL A 84 11.18 18.20 -1.82
C VAL A 84 11.23 19.11 -3.04
N SER A 85 11.18 18.53 -4.24
CA SER A 85 11.16 19.28 -5.51
C SER A 85 10.25 20.48 -5.35
N GLU A 86 10.83 21.68 -5.40
CA GLU A 86 10.06 22.91 -5.25
C GLU A 86 8.97 22.95 -6.34
N PRO A 87 7.77 23.48 -6.04
CA PRO A 87 6.66 23.46 -6.99
C PRO A 87 7.02 24.22 -8.27
N ASP A 88 6.55 23.71 -9.42
CA ASP A 88 6.69 24.35 -10.73
C ASP A 88 6.25 25.83 -10.65
N MET A 89 7.06 26.73 -11.21
CA MET A 89 6.81 28.17 -11.14
C MET A 89 5.87 28.61 -12.25
N TYR A 90 4.78 29.30 -11.89
CA TYR A 90 3.82 29.83 -12.84
C TYR A 90 4.37 31.06 -13.59
N VAL A 91 4.23 31.09 -14.92
CA VAL A 91 4.60 32.22 -15.78
C VAL A 91 3.40 32.70 -16.61
N HIS A 92 3.26 34.02 -16.76
CA HIS A 92 2.25 34.66 -17.61
C HIS A 92 2.93 35.55 -18.65
N ALA A 93 2.29 35.79 -19.80
CA ALA A 93 2.82 36.61 -20.90
C ALA A 93 3.26 38.02 -20.43
N THR A 94 2.53 38.62 -19.48
CA THR A 94 2.88 39.92 -18.87
C THR A 94 4.13 39.87 -17.99
N GLY A 95 4.58 38.68 -17.59
CA GLY A 95 5.80 38.47 -16.82
C GLY A 95 7.03 38.21 -17.69
N LEU A 96 6.87 38.05 -19.01
CA LEU A 96 7.99 38.03 -19.95
C LEU A 96 8.59 39.44 -20.05
N ALA A 97 9.90 39.54 -20.26
CA ALA A 97 10.51 40.83 -20.57
C ALA A 97 9.79 41.48 -21.77
N LEU A 98 9.60 42.81 -21.74
CA LEU A 98 8.72 43.55 -22.66
C LEU A 98 8.96 43.29 -24.16
N ASP A 99 10.15 42.83 -24.51
CA ASP A 99 10.60 42.58 -25.89
C ASP A 99 10.78 41.07 -26.22
N GLY A 100 10.27 40.18 -25.36
CA GLY A 100 10.49 38.74 -25.45
C GLY A 100 9.50 38.01 -26.38
N GLU A 101 10.03 37.14 -27.23
CA GLU A 101 9.26 36.13 -27.98
C GLU A 101 8.52 35.13 -27.05
N PRO A 102 7.43 34.48 -27.51
CA PRO A 102 6.70 33.50 -26.71
C PRO A 102 7.58 32.31 -26.35
N LEU A 103 7.68 31.96 -25.06
CA LEU A 103 8.50 30.86 -24.56
C LEU A 103 8.12 29.53 -25.23
N MET A 104 9.13 28.72 -25.55
CA MET A 104 8.96 27.37 -26.08
C MET A 104 9.25 26.34 -24.98
N GLU A 105 8.69 25.14 -25.13
CA GLU A 105 8.98 24.03 -24.24
C GLU A 105 10.48 23.68 -24.28
N ASN A 106 11.07 23.46 -23.11
CA ASN A 106 12.50 23.21 -22.85
C ASN A 106 13.45 24.41 -23.01
N ASP A 107 12.94 25.64 -23.20
CA ASP A 107 13.79 26.84 -23.17
C ASP A 107 14.43 27.04 -21.79
N ARG A 108 15.69 27.49 -21.77
CA ARG A 108 16.39 27.91 -20.55
C ARG A 108 16.10 29.37 -20.27
N VAL A 109 15.65 29.66 -19.05
CA VAL A 109 15.20 30.99 -18.66
C VAL A 109 15.74 31.40 -17.29
N SER A 110 16.05 32.67 -17.14
CA SER A 110 16.32 33.33 -15.86
C SER A 110 15.15 34.22 -15.49
N PHE A 111 14.70 34.18 -14.24
CA PHE A 111 13.56 34.96 -13.77
C PHE A 111 13.64 35.32 -12.29
N ILE A 112 12.80 36.26 -11.88
CA ILE A 112 12.62 36.67 -10.50
C ILE A 112 11.29 36.11 -9.98
N THR A 113 11.28 35.61 -8.74
CA THR A 113 10.04 35.14 -8.10
C THR A 113 9.37 36.28 -7.36
N GLU A 114 8.13 36.60 -7.74
CA GLU A 114 7.26 37.53 -7.00
C GLU A 114 6.00 36.81 -6.50
N VAL A 115 5.45 37.23 -5.38
CA VAL A 115 4.16 36.69 -4.89
C VAL A 115 3.02 37.53 -5.47
N ASP A 116 2.06 36.89 -6.15
CA ASP A 116 0.87 37.57 -6.65
C ASP A 116 -0.01 38.06 -5.48
N ARG A 117 -0.25 39.37 -5.41
CA ARG A 117 -1.05 40.01 -4.35
C ARG A 117 -2.50 39.56 -4.32
N ARG A 118 -3.03 39.00 -5.42
CA ARG A 118 -4.41 38.52 -5.50
C ARG A 118 -4.55 37.07 -5.05
N THR A 119 -3.57 36.22 -5.33
CA THR A 119 -3.68 34.77 -5.12
C THR A 119 -2.69 34.22 -4.08
N ASN A 120 -1.79 35.06 -3.56
CA ASN A 120 -0.69 34.70 -2.65
C ASN A 120 0.17 33.52 -3.13
N LYS A 121 0.19 33.27 -4.46
CA LYS A 121 1.01 32.23 -5.10
C LYS A 121 2.26 32.85 -5.72
N PRO A 122 3.40 32.15 -5.71
CA PRO A 122 4.60 32.62 -6.38
C PRO A 122 4.41 32.57 -7.90
N LYS A 123 4.84 33.63 -8.58
CA LYS A 123 4.85 33.80 -10.04
C LYS A 123 6.25 34.23 -10.50
N ALA A 124 6.63 33.79 -11.69
CA ALA A 124 7.83 34.26 -12.38
C ALA A 124 7.55 35.61 -13.06
N VAL A 125 8.45 36.57 -12.85
CA VAL A 125 8.42 37.91 -13.45
C VAL A 125 9.82 38.22 -14.00
N ASN A 126 9.88 39.05 -15.04
CA ASN A 126 11.10 39.41 -15.75
C ASN A 126 11.83 38.18 -16.32
N VAL A 127 11.07 37.30 -16.98
CA VAL A 127 11.61 36.07 -17.57
C VAL A 127 12.39 36.41 -18.85
N VAL A 128 13.66 36.02 -18.87
CA VAL A 128 14.59 36.22 -19.99
C VAL A 128 15.15 34.86 -20.42
N ARG A 129 15.19 34.59 -21.73
CA ARG A 129 15.86 33.38 -22.26
C ARG A 129 17.38 33.52 -22.14
N SER A 130 18.06 32.53 -21.60
CA SER A 130 19.52 32.51 -21.52
C SER A 130 20.12 31.75 -22.71
N THR A 131 20.68 32.48 -23.67
CA THR A 131 21.49 31.89 -24.75
C THR A 131 22.88 31.55 -24.21
N ILE A 132 23.30 30.29 -24.33
CA ILE A 132 24.66 29.86 -23.99
C ILE A 132 25.59 30.31 -25.12
N GLU A 133 26.01 31.57 -25.12
CA GLU A 133 27.11 32.08 -25.97
C GLU A 133 27.54 33.46 -25.45
N ALA A 134 28.58 33.52 -24.60
CA ALA A 134 29.53 34.64 -24.45
C ALA A 134 30.40 34.50 -23.19
N ARG A 135 31.63 33.94 -23.32
CA ARG A 135 32.79 34.42 -22.53
C ARG A 135 34.13 34.01 -23.15
N ALA A 136 34.67 34.88 -24.01
CA ALA A 136 36.10 35.03 -24.21
C ALA A 136 36.36 36.49 -24.60
N SER A 137 37.13 37.19 -23.76
CA SER A 137 37.65 38.53 -24.04
C SER A 137 39.15 38.40 -24.27
N PRO A 138 39.76 39.00 -25.30
CA PRO A 138 41.19 39.24 -25.30
C PRO A 138 41.48 40.72 -25.03
N ALA A 139 42.22 40.95 -23.95
CA ALA A 139 43.03 42.15 -23.75
C ALA A 139 44.36 41.93 -24.49
N ALA A 140 44.68 42.79 -25.45
CA ALA A 140 46.00 42.85 -26.08
C ALA A 140 46.59 44.24 -25.86
N ALA A 141 47.72 44.24 -25.15
CA ALA A 141 48.54 45.39 -24.83
C ALA A 141 49.48 45.77 -25.98
N LEU A 142 49.89 47.03 -25.95
CA LEU A 142 50.81 47.73 -26.85
C LEU A 142 52.23 47.15 -26.79
N VAL A 143 52.90 47.13 -27.94
CA VAL A 143 54.32 46.81 -28.13
C VAL A 143 55.09 48.12 -28.21
N GLU A 144 56.17 48.25 -27.45
CA GLU A 144 57.29 49.14 -27.77
C GLU A 144 58.55 48.28 -27.99
N GLU A 145 59.24 48.52 -29.09
CA GLU A 145 60.47 47.85 -29.53
C GLU A 145 61.70 48.56 -28.93
N GLU A 146 62.68 47.80 -28.43
CA GLU A 146 64.04 48.30 -28.17
C GLU A 146 65.06 47.32 -28.80
N GLU A 147 65.87 47.84 -29.73
CA GLU A 147 66.88 47.14 -30.52
C GLU A 147 68.10 46.67 -29.69
N VAL A 148 68.54 45.41 -29.86
CA VAL A 148 69.91 44.96 -29.52
C VAL A 148 70.45 43.97 -30.58
N ALA A 149 71.73 44.14 -30.94
CA ALA A 149 72.49 43.56 -32.07
C ALA A 149 72.50 42.01 -32.22
N PRO A 150 72.69 41.47 -33.46
CA PRO A 150 72.27 40.11 -33.84
C PRO A 150 73.20 38.93 -33.49
N ALA A 151 74.43 39.15 -33.01
CA ALA A 151 75.41 38.06 -32.84
C ALA A 151 75.42 37.40 -31.43
N SER A 152 74.89 38.07 -30.40
CA SER A 152 74.65 37.47 -29.07
C SER A 152 73.19 37.05 -28.87
N LEU A 153 72.31 37.45 -29.80
CA LEU A 153 70.88 37.18 -29.79
C LEU A 153 70.59 35.69 -30.04
N VAL A 154 71.30 35.05 -30.96
CA VAL A 154 71.04 33.64 -31.33
C VAL A 154 71.37 32.69 -30.16
N GLY A 155 72.46 32.96 -29.42
CA GLY A 155 72.81 32.17 -28.23
C GLY A 155 71.82 32.34 -27.10
N LYS A 156 71.44 33.59 -26.80
CA LYS A 156 70.43 33.91 -25.77
C LYS A 156 69.05 33.39 -26.12
N VAL A 157 68.60 33.57 -27.36
CA VAL A 157 67.29 33.08 -27.84
C VAL A 157 67.20 31.56 -27.75
N MET A 158 68.27 30.82 -28.05
CA MET A 158 68.25 29.35 -27.92
C MET A 158 68.28 28.88 -26.47
N GLU A 159 68.90 29.65 -25.57
CA GLU A 159 68.93 29.37 -24.13
C GLU A 159 67.59 29.73 -23.47
N ASP A 160 67.00 30.87 -23.83
CA ASP A 160 65.66 31.31 -23.42
C ASP A 160 64.58 30.32 -23.90
N VAL A 161 64.62 29.88 -25.16
CA VAL A 161 63.70 28.85 -25.69
C VAL A 161 63.88 27.51 -24.98
N ARG A 162 65.10 27.19 -24.53
CA ARG A 162 65.36 25.97 -23.76
C ARG A 162 64.82 26.07 -22.34
N GLU A 163 64.99 27.19 -21.68
CA GLU A 163 64.41 27.46 -20.36
C GLU A 163 62.88 27.47 -20.39
N GLU A 164 62.28 28.08 -21.41
CA GLU A 164 60.82 28.04 -21.63
C GLU A 164 60.31 26.62 -21.88
N LEU A 165 61.04 25.82 -22.66
CA LEU A 165 60.68 24.43 -22.91
C LEU A 165 60.79 23.56 -21.65
N ASP A 166 61.79 23.80 -20.82
CA ASP A 166 61.97 23.07 -19.56
C ASP A 166 60.95 23.53 -18.50
N ALA A 167 60.61 24.82 -18.44
CA ALA A 167 59.49 25.34 -17.64
C ALA A 167 58.14 24.73 -18.09
N TYR A 168 57.91 24.63 -19.41
CA TYR A 168 56.72 23.99 -19.97
C TYR A 168 56.63 22.50 -19.62
N LYS A 169 57.74 21.75 -19.69
CA LYS A 169 57.78 20.34 -19.25
C LYS A 169 57.51 20.19 -17.75
N ILE A 170 58.00 21.11 -16.92
CA ILE A 170 57.72 21.13 -15.48
C ILE A 170 56.24 21.41 -15.22
N ALA A 171 55.65 22.39 -15.93
CA ALA A 171 54.22 22.69 -15.85
C ALA A 171 53.35 21.50 -16.27
N MET A 172 53.70 20.83 -17.38
CA MET A 172 52.99 19.64 -17.85
C MET A 172 53.08 18.47 -16.86
N ARG A 173 54.24 18.25 -16.23
CA ARG A 173 54.38 17.25 -15.15
C ARG A 173 53.59 17.63 -13.90
N ALA A 174 53.54 18.91 -13.55
CA ALA A 174 52.74 19.41 -12.44
C ALA A 174 51.25 19.20 -12.71
N GLU A 175 50.75 19.50 -13.92
CA GLU A 175 49.36 19.23 -14.31
C GLU A 175 49.05 17.72 -14.31
N ALA A 176 49.96 16.89 -14.83
CA ALA A 176 49.80 15.44 -14.78
C ALA A 176 49.72 14.92 -13.34
N PHE A 177 50.52 15.48 -12.42
CA PHE A 177 50.45 15.16 -11.00
C PHE A 177 49.14 15.62 -10.35
N GLN A 178 48.65 16.83 -10.67
CA GLN A 178 47.36 17.31 -10.18
C GLN A 178 46.21 16.44 -10.70
N ARG A 179 46.23 16.05 -11.98
CA ARG A 179 45.24 15.14 -12.57
C ARG A 179 45.27 13.76 -11.90
N ALA A 180 46.46 13.21 -11.64
CA ALA A 180 46.61 11.94 -10.94
C ALA A 180 46.06 12.01 -9.50
N ARG A 181 46.35 13.11 -8.79
CA ARG A 181 45.84 13.35 -7.43
C ARG A 181 44.30 13.48 -7.42
N LEU A 182 43.73 14.24 -8.35
CA LEU A 182 42.29 14.45 -8.45
C LEU A 182 41.57 13.17 -8.86
N ALA A 183 42.15 12.37 -9.75
CA ALA A 183 41.65 11.04 -10.10
C ALA A 183 41.67 10.08 -8.89
N ALA A 184 42.72 10.10 -8.08
CA ALA A 184 42.77 9.31 -6.84
C ALA A 184 41.71 9.75 -5.82
N GLN A 185 41.52 11.06 -5.65
CA GLN A 185 40.46 11.60 -4.80
C GLN A 185 39.06 11.22 -5.28
N LEU A 186 38.80 11.25 -6.59
CA LEU A 186 37.52 10.84 -7.15
C LEU A 186 37.27 9.33 -6.97
N LYS A 187 38.29 8.49 -7.12
CA LYS A 187 38.18 7.05 -6.83
C LYS A 187 37.84 6.79 -5.36
N GLN A 188 38.51 7.49 -4.45
CA GLN A 188 38.21 7.38 -3.03
C GLN A 188 36.78 7.85 -2.70
N ALA A 189 36.36 8.98 -3.26
CA ALA A 189 34.99 9.48 -3.09
C ALA A 189 33.92 8.53 -3.67
N ALA A 190 34.21 7.85 -4.79
CA ALA A 190 33.32 6.86 -5.37
C ALA A 190 33.13 5.64 -4.46
N VAL A 191 34.23 5.14 -3.86
CA VAL A 191 34.17 4.05 -2.87
C VAL A 191 33.37 4.47 -1.64
N GLU A 192 33.61 5.67 -1.10
CA GLU A 192 32.83 6.21 0.02
C GLU A 192 31.34 6.38 -0.32
N CYS A 193 31.02 6.76 -1.56
CA CYS A 193 29.63 6.85 -2.03
C CYS A 193 28.97 5.47 -2.06
N SER A 194 29.62 4.47 -2.64
CA SER A 194 29.10 3.09 -2.69
C SER A 194 28.89 2.49 -1.29
N LEU A 195 29.78 2.78 -0.34
CA LEU A 195 29.65 2.30 1.04
C LEU A 195 28.48 2.98 1.76
N ARG A 196 28.24 4.28 1.51
CA ARG A 196 27.08 4.99 2.06
C ARG A 196 25.78 4.48 1.47
N GLU A 197 25.75 4.20 0.17
CA GLU A 197 24.58 3.62 -0.50
C GLU A 197 24.27 2.23 0.06
N ALA A 198 25.28 1.37 0.23
CA ALA A 198 25.12 0.07 0.86
C ALA A 198 24.61 0.19 2.32
N ALA A 199 25.16 1.10 3.12
CA ALA A 199 24.72 1.33 4.48
C ALA A 199 23.28 1.88 4.57
N MET A 200 22.87 2.73 3.62
CA MET A 200 21.48 3.21 3.56
C MET A 200 20.52 2.09 3.14
N ALA A 201 20.90 1.23 2.20
CA ALA A 201 20.10 0.06 1.82
C ALA A 201 19.93 -0.93 2.98
N GLU A 202 20.99 -1.18 3.74
CA GLU A 202 20.94 -2.03 4.94
C GLU A 202 20.05 -1.42 6.04
N ALA A 203 20.14 -0.11 6.28
CA ALA A 203 19.28 0.59 7.23
C ALA A 203 17.80 0.58 6.81
N GLU A 204 17.52 0.71 5.51
CA GLU A 204 16.16 0.62 4.98
C GLU A 204 15.60 -0.80 5.10
N ALA A 205 16.41 -1.82 4.80
CA ALA A 205 16.04 -3.22 4.99
C ALA A 205 15.74 -3.53 6.47
N ALA A 206 16.56 -3.02 7.41
CA ALA A 206 16.33 -3.17 8.84
C ALA A 206 15.03 -2.47 9.30
N ARG A 207 14.72 -1.29 8.75
CA ARG A 207 13.45 -0.59 9.03
C ARG A 207 12.25 -1.39 8.53
N ILE A 208 12.31 -1.92 7.31
CA ILE A 208 11.24 -2.74 6.73
C ILE A 208 11.03 -4.01 7.57
N ALA A 209 12.11 -4.66 8.02
CA ALA A 209 12.02 -5.83 8.89
C ALA A 209 11.35 -5.52 10.24
N ALA A 210 11.72 -4.40 10.87
CA ALA A 210 11.11 -3.97 12.13
C ALA A 210 9.62 -3.60 11.97
N GLU A 211 9.25 -2.96 10.86
CA GLU A 211 7.86 -2.64 10.54
C GLU A 211 7.04 -3.92 10.29
N ALA A 212 7.61 -4.90 9.59
CA ALA A 212 6.97 -6.20 9.39
C ALA A 212 6.77 -6.95 10.71
N GLU A 213 7.75 -6.94 11.62
CA GLU A 213 7.61 -7.55 12.95
C GLU A 213 6.52 -6.85 13.79
N ALA A 214 6.50 -5.52 13.80
CA ALA A 214 5.45 -4.75 14.47
C ALA A 214 4.05 -5.07 13.91
N ALA A 215 3.92 -5.23 12.59
CA ALA A 215 2.67 -5.62 11.95
C ALA A 215 2.22 -7.04 12.35
N ARG A 216 3.15 -8.00 12.48
CA ARG A 216 2.84 -9.35 12.96
C ARG A 216 2.33 -9.33 14.40
N ILE A 217 3.00 -8.59 15.29
CA ILE A 217 2.57 -8.45 16.69
C ILE A 217 1.18 -7.80 16.76
N ALA A 218 0.93 -6.75 15.97
CA ALA A 218 -0.37 -6.10 15.93
C ALA A 218 -1.49 -7.06 15.46
N ALA A 219 -1.23 -7.89 14.45
CA ALA A 219 -2.16 -8.91 13.97
C ALA A 219 -2.44 -9.99 15.03
N GLU A 220 -1.42 -10.46 15.75
CA GLU A 220 -1.59 -11.42 16.84
C GLU A 220 -2.41 -10.85 17.99
N VAL A 221 -2.18 -9.58 18.37
CA VAL A 221 -2.97 -8.90 19.41
C VAL A 221 -4.43 -8.74 18.99
N GLU A 222 -4.69 -8.39 17.73
CA GLU A 222 -6.06 -8.25 17.25
C GLU A 222 -6.77 -9.60 17.14
N ALA A 223 -6.07 -10.65 16.69
CA ALA A 223 -6.59 -12.01 16.72
C ALA A 223 -6.95 -12.47 18.15
N ALA A 224 -6.10 -12.15 19.14
CA ALA A 224 -6.37 -12.44 20.55
C ALA A 224 -7.59 -11.67 21.08
N ARG A 225 -7.77 -10.41 20.66
CA ARG A 225 -8.97 -9.61 20.99
C ARG A 225 -10.24 -10.21 20.40
N ILE A 226 -10.21 -10.59 19.13
CA ILE A 226 -11.36 -11.24 18.46
C ILE A 226 -11.69 -12.56 19.15
N ALA A 227 -10.69 -13.38 19.49
CA ALA A 227 -10.90 -14.62 20.23
C ALA A 227 -11.57 -14.36 21.59
N ALA A 228 -11.14 -13.33 22.33
CA ALA A 228 -11.72 -12.96 23.61
C ALA A 228 -13.18 -12.46 23.48
N THR A 229 -13.52 -11.70 22.44
CA THR A 229 -14.89 -11.23 22.22
C THR A 229 -15.83 -12.36 21.81
N VAL A 230 -15.36 -13.30 20.99
CA VAL A 230 -16.10 -14.51 20.63
C VAL A 230 -16.37 -15.37 21.86
N GLU A 231 -15.36 -15.58 22.71
CA GLU A 231 -15.51 -16.38 23.93
C GLU A 231 -16.46 -15.71 24.93
N ALA A 232 -16.36 -14.40 25.13
CA ALA A 232 -17.33 -13.65 25.93
C ALA A 232 -18.76 -13.78 25.40
N SER A 233 -18.94 -13.74 24.07
CA SER A 233 -20.23 -13.91 23.41
C SER A 233 -20.77 -15.34 23.58
N ARG A 234 -19.90 -16.36 23.51
CA ARG A 234 -20.25 -17.76 23.77
C ARG A 234 -20.75 -17.95 25.20
N ILE A 235 -20.01 -17.44 26.18
CA ILE A 235 -20.39 -17.49 27.60
C ILE A 235 -21.73 -16.78 27.83
N ALA A 236 -21.95 -15.62 27.21
CA ALA A 236 -23.22 -14.90 27.31
C ALA A 236 -24.39 -15.68 26.70
N ALA A 237 -24.18 -16.35 25.55
CA ALA A 237 -25.18 -17.20 24.92
C ALA A 237 -25.52 -18.42 25.79
N GLU A 238 -24.53 -19.09 26.36
CA GLU A 238 -24.71 -20.23 27.27
C GLU A 238 -25.48 -19.82 28.53
N ALA A 239 -25.15 -18.66 29.12
CA ALA A 239 -25.89 -18.11 30.25
C ALA A 239 -27.36 -17.82 29.90
N LYS A 240 -27.62 -17.30 28.69
CA LYS A 240 -28.98 -17.06 28.21
C LYS A 240 -29.77 -18.36 28.03
N VAL A 241 -29.18 -19.39 27.42
CA VAL A 241 -29.79 -20.73 27.32
C VAL A 241 -30.11 -21.29 28.70
N ALA A 242 -29.17 -21.21 29.66
CA ALA A 242 -29.40 -21.68 31.03
C ALA A 242 -30.57 -20.95 31.71
N SER A 243 -30.72 -19.64 31.50
CA SER A 243 -31.86 -18.87 32.02
C SER A 243 -33.20 -19.29 31.41
N LEU A 244 -33.23 -19.60 30.11
CA LEU A 244 -34.43 -20.06 29.42
C LEU A 244 -34.85 -21.44 29.91
N ILE A 245 -33.89 -22.36 30.11
CA ILE A 245 -34.16 -23.69 30.69
C ILE A 245 -34.75 -23.55 32.10
N LYS A 246 -34.18 -22.68 32.95
CA LYS A 246 -34.74 -22.41 34.28
C LYS A 246 -36.15 -21.82 34.21
N ALA A 247 -36.39 -20.89 33.29
CA ALA A 247 -37.71 -20.31 33.07
C ALA A 247 -38.72 -21.37 32.62
N GLU A 248 -38.35 -22.25 31.70
CA GLU A 248 -39.22 -23.33 31.22
C GLU A 248 -39.54 -24.33 32.34
N ALA A 249 -38.55 -24.72 33.16
CA ALA A 249 -38.75 -25.58 34.32
C ALA A 249 -39.72 -24.94 35.34
N PHE A 250 -39.64 -23.62 35.53
CA PHE A 250 -40.59 -22.86 36.36
C PHE A 250 -42.00 -22.83 35.75
N GLN A 251 -42.13 -22.64 34.42
CA GLN A 251 -43.44 -22.69 33.77
C GLN A 251 -44.08 -24.09 33.86
N ARG A 252 -43.29 -25.16 33.69
CA ARG A 252 -43.76 -26.54 33.83
C ARG A 252 -44.27 -26.83 35.23
N THR A 253 -43.56 -26.40 36.27
CA THR A 253 -44.01 -26.56 37.66
C THR A 253 -45.27 -25.75 37.96
N ARG A 254 -45.35 -24.52 37.45
CA ARG A 254 -46.57 -23.67 37.58
C ARG A 254 -47.79 -24.29 36.89
N LEU A 255 -47.66 -24.77 35.64
CA LEU A 255 -48.74 -25.44 34.91
C LEU A 255 -49.17 -26.73 35.60
N ALA A 256 -48.23 -27.51 36.12
CA ALA A 256 -48.56 -28.72 36.89
C ALA A 256 -49.34 -28.39 38.17
N ALA A 257 -49.01 -27.30 38.86
CA ALA A 257 -49.78 -26.83 40.02
C ALA A 257 -51.19 -26.36 39.63
N GLN A 258 -51.32 -25.60 38.54
CA GLN A 258 -52.62 -25.16 38.03
C GLN A 258 -53.52 -26.33 37.62
N LEU A 259 -52.97 -27.37 36.97
CA LEU A 259 -53.72 -28.58 36.61
C LEU A 259 -54.17 -29.37 37.85
N LYS A 260 -53.32 -29.46 38.88
CA LYS A 260 -53.70 -30.08 40.17
C LYS A 260 -54.85 -29.32 40.83
N GLN A 261 -54.78 -27.99 40.84
CA GLN A 261 -55.85 -27.15 41.40
C GLN A 261 -57.16 -27.33 40.63
N ALA A 262 -57.11 -27.31 39.29
CA ALA A 262 -58.29 -27.50 38.45
C ALA A 262 -58.95 -28.89 38.64
N ALA A 263 -58.15 -29.94 38.87
CA ALA A 263 -58.67 -31.28 39.17
C ALA A 263 -59.41 -31.33 40.51
N VAL A 264 -58.88 -30.66 41.55
CA VAL A 264 -59.55 -30.54 42.85
C VAL A 264 -60.87 -29.76 42.70
N ASP A 265 -60.86 -28.63 41.99
CA ASP A 265 -62.05 -27.81 41.75
C ASP A 265 -63.14 -28.59 40.97
N CYS A 266 -62.74 -29.45 40.03
CA CYS A 266 -63.65 -30.34 39.30
C CYS A 266 -64.32 -31.36 40.23
N SER A 267 -63.55 -32.02 41.08
CA SER A 267 -64.08 -33.00 42.04
C SER A 267 -65.03 -32.38 43.06
N LEU A 268 -64.77 -31.15 43.50
CA LEU A 268 -65.65 -30.41 44.41
C LEU A 268 -66.97 -30.00 43.73
N ARG A 269 -66.94 -29.64 42.44
CA ARG A 269 -68.16 -29.35 41.66
C ARG A 269 -69.01 -30.59 41.45
N GLU A 270 -68.40 -31.72 41.15
CA GLU A 270 -69.10 -33.01 41.02
C GLU A 270 -69.74 -33.44 42.34
N ALA A 271 -69.03 -33.27 43.47
CA ALA A 271 -69.57 -33.52 44.80
C ALA A 271 -70.76 -32.60 45.15
N ALA A 272 -70.64 -31.30 44.85
CA ALA A 272 -71.72 -30.33 45.07
C ALA A 272 -72.95 -30.59 44.18
N ALA A 273 -72.74 -31.06 42.94
CA ALA A 273 -73.83 -31.45 42.04
C ALA A 273 -74.58 -32.68 42.56
N ALA A 274 -73.87 -33.69 43.07
CA ALA A 274 -74.47 -34.88 43.68
C ALA A 274 -75.27 -34.55 44.95
N GLU A 275 -74.78 -33.62 45.78
CA GLU A 275 -75.47 -33.18 46.99
C GLU A 275 -76.74 -32.36 46.67
N ALA A 276 -76.69 -31.53 45.63
CA ALA A 276 -77.87 -30.80 45.13
C ALA A 276 -78.93 -31.73 44.52
N GLU A 277 -78.51 -32.82 43.86
CA GLU A 277 -79.41 -33.84 43.33
C GLU A 277 -80.05 -34.68 44.46
N ALA A 278 -79.29 -35.01 45.50
CA ALA A 278 -79.81 -35.66 46.71
C ALA A 278 -80.85 -34.77 47.45
N ALA A 279 -80.61 -33.47 47.54
CA ALA A 279 -81.56 -32.52 48.12
C ALA A 279 -82.86 -32.39 47.30
N ARG A 280 -82.79 -32.46 45.97
CA ARG A 280 -83.97 -32.47 45.08
C ARG A 280 -84.82 -33.74 45.27
N ILE A 281 -84.18 -34.90 45.40
CA ILE A 281 -84.87 -36.18 45.65
C ILE A 281 -85.57 -36.17 47.03
N ALA A 282 -84.92 -35.60 48.05
CA ALA A 282 -85.52 -35.46 49.38
C ALA A 282 -86.75 -34.52 49.39
N ALA A 283 -86.71 -33.40 48.66
CA ALA A 283 -87.84 -32.48 48.55
C ALA A 283 -89.05 -33.09 47.82
N VAL A 284 -88.81 -33.92 46.79
CA VAL A 284 -89.88 -34.64 46.06
C VAL A 284 -90.55 -35.70 46.96
N ALA A 285 -89.79 -36.34 47.86
CA ALA A 285 -90.34 -37.28 48.84
C ALA A 285 -91.22 -36.60 49.90
N GLU A 286 -90.91 -35.36 50.29
CA GLU A 286 -91.72 -34.60 51.26
C GLU A 286 -93.05 -34.12 50.67
N VAL A 287 -93.05 -33.66 49.40
CA VAL A 287 -94.28 -33.27 48.67
C VAL A 287 -95.21 -34.47 48.45
N ALA A 288 -94.66 -35.67 48.22
CA ALA A 288 -95.45 -36.91 48.13
C ALA A 288 -96.12 -37.29 49.47
N ARG A 289 -95.54 -36.93 50.62
CA ARG A 289 -96.11 -37.20 51.95
C ARG A 289 -97.25 -36.24 52.30
N ILE A 290 -97.13 -34.97 51.92
CA ILE A 290 -98.17 -33.94 52.11
C ILE A 290 -99.37 -34.20 51.18
N ALA A 291 -99.15 -34.75 49.99
CA ALA A 291 -100.22 -35.18 49.09
C ALA A 291 -101.02 -36.40 49.63
N ALA A 292 -100.38 -37.29 50.38
CA ALA A 292 -101.04 -38.47 50.98
C ALA A 292 -101.86 -38.13 52.24
N GLU A 293 -101.50 -37.08 52.99
CA GLU A 293 -102.27 -36.61 54.16
C GLU A 293 -103.48 -35.73 53.77
N ALA A 294 -103.55 -35.24 52.52
CA ALA A 294 -104.66 -34.42 52.02
C ALA A 294 -105.87 -35.23 51.51
N GLU A 295 -105.72 -36.51 51.17
CA GLU A 295 -106.82 -37.38 50.70
C GLU A 295 -107.57 -38.11 51.82
N ALA A 296 -107.06 -38.12 53.06
CA ALA A 296 -107.71 -38.78 54.20
C ALA A 296 -108.77 -37.92 54.94
N ALA A 297 -108.93 -36.64 54.59
CA ALA A 297 -109.83 -35.71 55.29
C ALA A 297 -111.10 -35.30 54.51
N ARG A 298 -111.42 -36.01 53.43
CA ARG A 298 -112.67 -35.78 52.68
C ARG A 298 -113.45 -37.09 52.57
N LEU A 299 -114.28 -37.40 53.57
CA LEU A 299 -115.57 -38.10 53.43
C LEU A 299 -116.21 -38.47 54.79
N ILE A 300 -116.80 -37.48 55.47
CA ILE A 300 -117.94 -37.73 56.38
C ILE A 300 -119.02 -36.67 56.08
N LYS A 301 -120.07 -37.14 55.38
CA LYS A 301 -121.50 -36.74 55.30
C LYS A 301 -121.97 -35.47 56.06
N THR A 302 -122.96 -34.67 55.65
CA THR A 302 -123.91 -34.61 54.52
C THR A 302 -124.74 -33.32 54.67
N GLU A 303 -125.33 -32.86 53.57
CA GLU A 303 -126.65 -32.21 53.50
C GLU A 303 -126.88 -30.89 54.26
N ALA A 304 -126.49 -29.77 53.64
CA ALA A 304 -127.36 -28.59 53.50
C ALA A 304 -126.65 -27.46 52.74
N PHE A 305 -126.29 -27.61 51.46
CA PHE A 305 -125.94 -26.41 50.67
C PHE A 305 -125.95 -26.57 49.14
N GLN A 306 -126.94 -27.30 48.60
CA GLN A 306 -127.21 -27.30 47.15
C GLN A 306 -127.83 -25.98 46.63
N ARG A 307 -127.88 -24.92 47.45
CA ARG A 307 -128.43 -23.59 47.06
C ARG A 307 -127.36 -22.53 46.77
N THR A 308 -126.08 -22.83 46.94
CA THR A 308 -124.94 -21.97 46.60
C THR A 308 -124.04 -22.55 45.51
N ARG A 309 -124.41 -23.71 44.96
CA ARG A 309 -123.61 -24.39 43.94
C ARG A 309 -123.66 -23.66 42.59
N LEU A 310 -124.79 -23.05 42.22
CA LEU A 310 -124.94 -22.35 40.92
C LEU A 310 -124.49 -20.88 40.93
N ALA A 311 -124.38 -20.24 42.12
CA ALA A 311 -123.84 -18.87 42.24
C ALA A 311 -122.30 -18.85 42.36
N ALA A 312 -121.68 -19.96 42.80
CA ALA A 312 -120.23 -20.12 42.83
C ALA A 312 -119.64 -20.64 41.51
N GLN A 313 -120.39 -21.45 40.75
CA GLN A 313 -119.94 -22.02 39.47
C GLN A 313 -119.64 -20.96 38.39
N LEU A 314 -120.28 -19.78 38.42
CA LEU A 314 -119.99 -18.68 37.48
C LEU A 314 -118.81 -17.78 37.90
N LYS A 315 -118.39 -17.80 39.18
CA LYS A 315 -117.15 -17.13 39.61
C LYS A 315 -115.92 -18.03 39.50
N GLN A 316 -116.11 -19.34 39.64
CA GLN A 316 -115.01 -20.32 39.59
C GLN A 316 -114.59 -20.63 38.14
N ALA A 317 -115.50 -20.63 37.16
CA ALA A 317 -115.16 -20.82 35.75
C ALA A 317 -114.33 -19.67 35.14
N ALA A 318 -114.49 -18.43 35.61
CA ALA A 318 -113.67 -17.29 35.18
C ALA A 318 -112.26 -17.31 35.80
N VAL A 319 -112.14 -17.82 37.04
CA VAL A 319 -110.85 -18.02 37.72
C VAL A 319 -110.09 -19.23 37.16
N ASP A 320 -110.78 -20.30 36.75
CA ASP A 320 -110.16 -21.47 36.13
C ASP A 320 -109.72 -21.23 34.67
N CYS A 321 -110.39 -20.32 33.93
CA CYS A 321 -109.99 -19.90 32.58
C CYS A 321 -108.74 -19.00 32.63
N SER A 322 -108.71 -18.03 33.54
CA SER A 322 -107.54 -17.16 33.73
C SER A 322 -106.33 -17.89 34.33
N LEU A 323 -106.55 -18.91 35.19
CA LEU A 323 -105.47 -19.77 35.69
C LEU A 323 -104.94 -20.75 34.63
N ARG A 324 -105.78 -21.25 33.71
CA ARG A 324 -105.32 -22.06 32.57
C ARG A 324 -104.58 -21.24 31.53
N GLU A 325 -105.03 -20.03 31.23
CA GLU A 325 -104.31 -19.10 30.34
C GLU A 325 -103.00 -18.64 30.98
N ALA A 326 -102.98 -18.35 32.29
CA ALA A 326 -101.74 -18.04 33.02
C ALA A 326 -100.79 -19.25 33.13
N ALA A 327 -101.31 -20.47 33.27
CA ALA A 327 -100.50 -21.69 33.28
C ALA A 327 -99.95 -22.05 31.88
N ALA A 328 -100.75 -21.83 30.82
CA ALA A 328 -100.32 -22.00 29.44
C ALA A 328 -99.27 -20.94 29.06
N ALA A 329 -99.48 -19.67 29.41
CA ALA A 329 -98.50 -18.60 29.21
C ALA A 329 -97.21 -18.84 30.01
N LYS A 330 -97.29 -19.41 31.23
CA LYS A 330 -96.12 -19.76 32.03
C LYS A 330 -95.37 -20.98 31.46
N ALA A 331 -96.08 -21.96 30.90
CA ALA A 331 -95.47 -23.11 30.22
C ALA A 331 -94.82 -22.71 28.89
N GLU A 332 -95.43 -21.78 28.14
CA GLU A 332 -94.89 -21.22 26.91
C GLU A 332 -93.68 -20.33 27.18
N ALA A 333 -93.72 -19.49 28.22
CA ALA A 333 -92.57 -18.72 28.69
C ALA A 333 -91.41 -19.63 29.15
N ALA A 334 -91.72 -20.77 29.78
CA ALA A 334 -90.71 -21.76 30.17
C ALA A 334 -90.09 -22.49 28.96
N ARG A 335 -90.88 -22.81 27.91
CA ARG A 335 -90.34 -23.37 26.66
C ARG A 335 -89.44 -22.38 25.94
N ILE A 336 -89.87 -21.12 25.80
CA ILE A 336 -89.08 -20.06 25.16
C ILE A 336 -87.77 -19.83 25.93
N ALA A 337 -87.81 -19.87 27.27
CA ALA A 337 -86.61 -19.75 28.09
C ALA A 337 -85.64 -20.93 27.89
N ALA A 338 -86.15 -22.17 27.86
CA ALA A 338 -85.33 -23.37 27.63
C ALA A 338 -84.74 -23.41 26.21
N GLU A 339 -85.50 -22.97 25.21
CA GLU A 339 -85.07 -22.91 23.81
C GLU A 339 -84.02 -21.80 23.60
N ALA A 340 -84.15 -20.67 24.30
CA ALA A 340 -83.13 -19.61 24.32
C ALA A 340 -81.83 -20.05 25.02
N GLU A 341 -81.93 -20.84 26.09
CA GLU A 341 -80.77 -21.39 26.79
C GLU A 341 -80.04 -22.44 25.94
N ALA A 342 -80.78 -23.33 25.26
CA ALA A 342 -80.23 -24.28 24.31
C ALA A 342 -79.51 -23.58 23.13
N ALA A 343 -80.09 -22.50 22.59
CA ALA A 343 -79.47 -21.71 21.53
C ALA A 343 -78.16 -21.02 21.99
N ARG A 344 -78.10 -20.54 23.25
CA ARG A 344 -76.86 -19.98 23.82
C ARG A 344 -75.76 -21.03 23.95
N ILE A 345 -76.08 -22.22 24.43
CA ILE A 345 -75.10 -23.31 24.57
C ILE A 345 -74.57 -23.74 23.20
N ALA A 346 -75.44 -23.81 22.18
CA ALA A 346 -75.02 -24.11 20.81
C ALA A 346 -74.09 -23.02 20.24
N ALA A 347 -74.41 -21.75 20.44
CA ALA A 347 -73.57 -20.63 20.00
C ALA A 347 -72.21 -20.58 20.72
N GLU A 348 -72.16 -20.88 22.02
CA GLU A 348 -70.91 -20.97 22.78
C GLU A 348 -70.05 -22.16 22.32
N ALA A 349 -70.66 -23.29 21.95
CA ALA A 349 -69.94 -24.44 21.40
C ALA A 349 -69.35 -24.15 20.01
N GLU A 350 -70.08 -23.48 19.13
CA GLU A 350 -69.58 -23.04 17.82
C GLU A 350 -68.43 -22.03 17.99
N ALA A 351 -68.57 -21.05 18.86
CA ALA A 351 -67.50 -20.08 19.17
C ALA A 351 -66.23 -20.77 19.68
N ALA A 352 -66.36 -21.77 20.56
CA ALA A 352 -65.23 -22.55 21.06
C ALA A 352 -64.54 -23.37 19.96
N SER A 353 -65.29 -23.87 18.97
CA SER A 353 -64.74 -24.61 17.83
C SER A 353 -63.91 -23.71 16.90
N LEU A 354 -64.39 -22.49 16.64
CA LEU A 354 -63.70 -21.50 15.81
C LEU A 354 -62.40 -21.02 16.48
N ILE A 355 -62.42 -20.77 17.80
CA ILE A 355 -61.21 -20.38 18.55
C ILE A 355 -60.14 -21.49 18.50
N LYS A 356 -60.54 -22.75 18.62
CA LYS A 356 -59.61 -23.90 18.50
C LYS A 356 -59.03 -24.01 17.09
N ALA A 357 -59.86 -23.83 16.05
CA ALA A 357 -59.41 -23.83 14.67
C ALA A 357 -58.42 -22.69 14.40
N GLU A 358 -58.69 -21.48 14.89
CA GLU A 358 -57.79 -20.34 14.75
C GLU A 358 -56.46 -20.55 15.50
N ALA A 359 -56.50 -21.10 16.71
CA ALA A 359 -55.29 -21.44 17.47
C ALA A 359 -54.43 -22.49 16.74
N PHE A 360 -55.07 -23.48 16.11
CA PHE A 360 -54.38 -24.47 15.26
C PHE A 360 -53.75 -23.83 14.02
N GLN A 361 -54.45 -22.92 13.33
CA GLN A 361 -53.88 -22.21 12.18
C GLN A 361 -52.72 -21.31 12.58
N ARG A 362 -52.82 -20.60 13.72
CA ARG A 362 -51.74 -19.75 14.24
C ARG A 362 -50.49 -20.55 14.60
N THR A 363 -50.65 -21.72 15.23
CA THR A 363 -49.53 -22.59 15.56
C THR A 363 -48.87 -23.19 14.31
N ARG A 364 -49.67 -23.58 13.31
CA ARG A 364 -49.16 -24.04 12.00
C ARG A 364 -48.39 -22.94 11.26
N LEU A 365 -48.94 -21.73 11.15
CA LEU A 365 -48.27 -20.59 10.51
C LEU A 365 -46.99 -20.19 11.25
N ALA A 366 -46.99 -20.20 12.59
CA ALA A 366 -45.79 -19.92 13.37
C ALA A 366 -44.68 -20.96 13.14
N ALA A 367 -45.04 -22.25 12.97
CA ALA A 367 -44.08 -23.29 12.61
C ALA A 367 -43.51 -23.09 11.20
N GLN A 368 -44.38 -22.78 10.22
CA GLN A 368 -43.95 -22.50 8.84
C GLN A 368 -43.03 -21.28 8.75
N LEU A 369 -43.33 -20.20 9.47
CA LEU A 369 -42.48 -19.00 9.50
C LEU A 369 -41.12 -19.26 10.16
N LYS A 370 -41.08 -20.06 11.23
CA LYS A 370 -39.81 -20.49 11.83
C LYS A 370 -38.97 -21.30 10.86
N GLN A 371 -39.58 -22.21 10.12
CA GLN A 371 -38.88 -23.04 9.14
C GLN A 371 -38.38 -22.19 7.97
N ALA A 372 -39.20 -21.27 7.45
CA ALA A 372 -38.78 -20.34 6.41
C ALA A 372 -37.62 -19.41 6.86
N ALA A 373 -37.60 -18.99 8.12
CA ALA A 373 -36.50 -18.18 8.66
C ALA A 373 -35.19 -18.99 8.75
N VAL A 374 -35.26 -20.26 9.15
CA VAL A 374 -34.10 -21.16 9.14
C VAL A 374 -33.61 -21.37 7.71
N ASP A 375 -34.50 -21.64 6.75
CA ASP A 375 -34.14 -21.82 5.35
C ASP A 375 -33.51 -20.56 4.74
N CYS A 376 -33.99 -19.37 5.11
CA CYS A 376 -33.40 -18.08 4.71
C CYS A 376 -31.97 -17.94 5.25
N SER A 377 -31.78 -18.20 6.55
CA SER A 377 -30.45 -18.11 7.18
C SER A 377 -29.43 -19.11 6.60
N LEU A 378 -29.87 -20.32 6.24
CA LEU A 378 -29.02 -21.32 5.62
C LEU A 378 -28.64 -20.95 4.18
N ARG A 379 -29.56 -20.34 3.41
CA ARG A 379 -29.27 -19.83 2.07
C ARG A 379 -28.29 -18.66 2.11
N GLU A 380 -28.45 -17.76 3.06
CA GLU A 380 -27.53 -16.63 3.27
C GLU A 380 -26.13 -17.14 3.65
N ALA A 381 -26.05 -18.12 4.55
CA ALA A 381 -24.78 -18.75 4.92
C ALA A 381 -24.11 -19.45 3.73
N ALA A 382 -24.88 -20.22 2.94
CA ALA A 382 -24.36 -20.90 1.75
C ALA A 382 -23.91 -19.90 0.66
N ALA A 383 -24.62 -18.77 0.50
CA ALA A 383 -24.22 -17.71 -0.43
C ALA A 383 -22.92 -17.03 0.00
N ALA A 384 -22.77 -16.72 1.30
CA ALA A 384 -21.56 -16.16 1.86
C ALA A 384 -20.36 -17.11 1.74
N GLU A 385 -20.57 -18.40 1.96
CA GLU A 385 -19.53 -19.43 1.78
C GLU A 385 -19.11 -19.56 0.31
N ALA A 386 -20.07 -19.54 -0.63
CA ALA A 386 -19.77 -19.56 -2.05
C ALA A 386 -19.03 -18.30 -2.53
N GLU A 387 -19.37 -17.13 -2.00
CA GLU A 387 -18.66 -15.87 -2.29
C GLU A 387 -17.24 -15.90 -1.74
N ALA A 388 -17.05 -16.36 -0.50
CA ALA A 388 -15.73 -16.55 0.10
C ALA A 388 -14.86 -17.53 -0.70
N ALA A 389 -15.42 -18.64 -1.17
CA ALA A 389 -14.72 -19.60 -2.01
C ALA A 389 -14.30 -19.00 -3.36
N ARG A 390 -15.14 -18.16 -3.99
CA ARG A 390 -14.79 -17.47 -5.23
C ARG A 390 -13.64 -16.48 -5.03
N ILE A 391 -13.69 -15.68 -3.95
CA ILE A 391 -12.63 -14.72 -3.62
C ILE A 391 -11.30 -15.46 -3.35
N ALA A 392 -11.34 -16.58 -2.63
CA ALA A 392 -10.15 -17.40 -2.37
C ALA A 392 -9.55 -17.96 -3.66
N ALA A 393 -10.38 -18.50 -4.56
CA ALA A 393 -9.92 -19.01 -5.85
C ALA A 393 -9.33 -17.92 -6.76
N GLU A 394 -9.92 -16.73 -6.75
CA GLU A 394 -9.40 -15.57 -7.50
C GLU A 394 -8.06 -15.09 -6.96
N ALA A 395 -7.91 -15.01 -5.63
CA ALA A 395 -6.65 -14.64 -4.99
C ALA A 395 -5.54 -15.66 -5.27
N GLU A 396 -5.86 -16.96 -5.26
CA GLU A 396 -4.90 -18.02 -5.59
C GLU A 396 -4.47 -17.96 -7.06
N ALA A 397 -5.41 -17.70 -7.98
CA ALA A 397 -5.09 -17.52 -9.40
C ALA A 397 -4.22 -16.28 -9.65
N GLU A 398 -4.48 -15.17 -8.95
CA GLU A 398 -3.64 -13.97 -9.04
C GLU A 398 -2.24 -14.20 -8.47
N ALA A 399 -2.12 -14.88 -7.34
CA ALA A 399 -0.82 -15.27 -6.77
C ALA A 399 -0.01 -16.15 -7.73
N ALA A 400 -0.66 -17.12 -8.40
CA ALA A 400 -0.01 -17.96 -9.40
C ALA A 400 0.47 -17.16 -10.62
N ARG A 401 -0.31 -16.18 -11.09
CA ARG A 401 0.08 -15.29 -12.19
C ARG A 401 1.31 -14.46 -11.83
N ILE A 402 1.32 -13.86 -10.63
CA ILE A 402 2.44 -13.04 -10.14
C ILE A 402 3.71 -13.90 -10.00
N ALA A 403 3.59 -15.13 -9.51
CA ALA A 403 4.73 -16.06 -9.38
C ALA A 403 5.31 -16.42 -10.76
N ALA A 404 4.45 -16.74 -11.74
CA ALA A 404 4.88 -17.04 -13.11
C ALA A 404 5.56 -15.84 -13.80
N GLU A 405 5.01 -14.64 -13.61
CA GLU A 405 5.60 -13.40 -14.14
C GLU A 405 6.97 -13.11 -13.52
N ALA A 406 7.11 -13.28 -12.20
CA ALA A 406 8.39 -13.12 -11.51
C ALA A 406 9.44 -14.12 -11.98
N GLU A 407 9.05 -15.38 -12.22
CA GLU A 407 9.95 -16.40 -12.76
C GLU A 407 10.38 -16.07 -14.19
N ALA A 408 9.45 -15.65 -15.04
CA ALA A 408 9.77 -15.21 -16.40
C ALA A 408 10.73 -14.01 -16.41
N ALA A 409 10.53 -13.03 -15.52
CA ALA A 409 11.41 -11.88 -15.36
C ALA A 409 12.83 -12.28 -14.91
N ARG A 410 12.95 -13.26 -13.99
CA ARG A 410 14.26 -13.79 -13.55
C ARG A 410 15.00 -14.45 -14.71
N ILE A 411 14.31 -15.28 -15.49
CA ILE A 411 14.90 -15.96 -16.66
C ILE A 411 15.35 -14.94 -17.72
N ALA A 412 14.55 -13.89 -17.97
CA ALA A 412 14.91 -12.84 -18.91
C ALA A 412 16.14 -12.05 -18.46
N ALA A 413 16.21 -11.68 -17.17
CA ALA A 413 17.36 -10.98 -16.62
C ALA A 413 18.65 -11.82 -16.64
N GLU A 414 18.55 -13.12 -16.34
CA GLU A 414 19.68 -14.05 -16.43
C GLU A 414 20.18 -14.21 -17.88
N ALA A 415 19.27 -14.34 -18.85
CA ALA A 415 19.62 -14.42 -20.26
C ALA A 415 20.28 -13.12 -20.77
N GLU A 416 19.80 -11.95 -20.33
CA GLU A 416 20.41 -10.67 -20.67
C GLU A 416 21.82 -10.52 -20.06
N ALA A 417 21.99 -10.89 -18.78
CA ALA A 417 23.30 -10.90 -18.13
C ALA A 417 24.29 -11.83 -18.86
N ALA A 418 23.84 -13.01 -19.28
CA ALA A 418 24.67 -13.94 -20.06
C ALA A 418 25.07 -13.37 -21.43
N ARG A 419 24.17 -12.65 -22.11
CA ARG A 419 24.47 -11.98 -23.39
C ARG A 419 25.53 -10.90 -23.21
N ILE A 420 25.40 -10.07 -22.17
CA ILE A 420 26.37 -9.00 -21.87
C ILE A 420 27.73 -9.61 -21.55
N ALA A 421 27.80 -10.64 -20.71
CA ALA A 421 29.06 -11.31 -20.37
C ALA A 421 29.75 -11.92 -21.61
N ALA A 422 28.98 -12.56 -22.50
CA ALA A 422 29.52 -13.12 -23.74
C ALA A 422 30.03 -12.03 -24.70
N GLU A 423 29.33 -10.89 -24.78
CA GLU A 423 29.76 -9.75 -25.59
C GLU A 423 31.04 -9.12 -25.05
N GLU A 424 31.16 -8.94 -23.73
CA GLU A 424 32.37 -8.43 -23.08
C GLU A 424 33.57 -9.38 -23.27
N GLU A 425 33.35 -10.69 -23.14
CA GLU A 425 34.40 -11.68 -23.39
C GLU A 425 34.85 -11.69 -24.86
N ALA A 426 33.91 -11.61 -25.80
CA ALA A 426 34.22 -11.50 -27.22
C ALA A 426 35.01 -10.20 -27.52
N ALA A 427 34.64 -9.08 -26.89
CA ALA A 427 35.34 -7.82 -27.03
C ALA A 427 36.77 -7.88 -26.45
N ARG A 428 36.98 -8.55 -25.31
CA ARG A 428 38.33 -8.77 -24.73
C ARG A 428 39.20 -9.59 -25.68
N ILE A 429 38.68 -10.68 -26.22
CA ILE A 429 39.41 -11.54 -27.16
C ILE A 429 39.77 -10.77 -28.44
N ALA A 430 38.83 -9.95 -28.95
CA ALA A 430 39.09 -9.13 -30.13
C ALA A 430 40.18 -8.08 -29.87
N ALA A 431 40.14 -7.40 -28.72
CA ALA A 431 41.14 -6.40 -28.34
C ALA A 431 42.53 -7.03 -28.14
N GLU A 432 42.60 -8.21 -27.52
CA GLU A 432 43.86 -8.95 -27.36
C GLU A 432 44.43 -9.39 -28.72
N ALA A 433 43.59 -9.89 -29.62
CA ALA A 433 44.01 -10.26 -30.97
C ALA A 433 44.50 -9.05 -31.78
N GLU A 434 43.86 -7.89 -31.64
CA GLU A 434 44.31 -6.65 -32.28
C GLU A 434 45.65 -6.18 -31.70
N ALA A 435 45.80 -6.19 -30.37
CA ALA A 435 47.07 -5.85 -29.71
C ALA A 435 48.21 -6.79 -30.17
N ALA A 436 47.95 -8.09 -30.29
CA ALA A 436 48.92 -9.05 -30.79
C ALA A 436 49.32 -8.78 -32.26
N ARG A 437 48.36 -8.39 -33.13
CA ARG A 437 48.65 -8.00 -34.52
C ARG A 437 49.50 -6.73 -34.59
N ILE A 438 49.20 -5.73 -33.76
CA ILE A 438 49.99 -4.50 -33.68
C ILE A 438 51.41 -4.82 -33.21
N ALA A 439 51.58 -5.65 -32.18
CA ALA A 439 52.87 -6.06 -31.68
C ALA A 439 53.69 -6.83 -32.74
N ALA A 440 53.09 -7.80 -33.42
CA ALA A 440 53.75 -8.56 -34.48
C ALA A 440 54.15 -7.67 -35.67
N LYS A 441 53.29 -6.71 -36.02
CA LYS A 441 53.62 -5.71 -37.07
C LYS A 441 54.79 -4.83 -36.65
N ALA A 442 54.79 -4.32 -35.41
CA ALA A 442 55.88 -3.50 -34.88
C ALA A 442 57.21 -4.28 -34.80
N GLU A 443 57.15 -5.56 -34.43
CA GLU A 443 58.32 -6.45 -34.44
C GLU A 443 58.86 -6.65 -35.86
N ALA A 444 57.98 -6.91 -36.84
CA ALA A 444 58.36 -7.04 -38.24
C ALA A 444 58.94 -5.74 -38.82
N GLU A 445 58.37 -4.59 -38.47
CA GLU A 445 58.90 -3.27 -38.86
C GLU A 445 60.26 -3.00 -38.23
N ALA A 446 60.46 -3.38 -36.96
CA ALA A 446 61.77 -3.28 -36.32
C ALA A 446 62.79 -4.20 -37.00
N GLU A 447 62.43 -5.44 -37.33
CA GLU A 447 63.23 -6.39 -38.11
C GLU A 447 63.63 -5.80 -39.47
N ALA A 448 62.67 -5.20 -40.18
CA ALA A 448 62.94 -4.54 -41.46
C ALA A 448 63.89 -3.33 -41.30
N ALA A 449 63.66 -2.47 -40.30
CA ALA A 449 64.52 -1.32 -40.02
C ALA A 449 65.96 -1.73 -39.64
N ALA A 450 66.12 -2.82 -38.87
CA ALA A 450 67.43 -3.36 -38.57
C ALA A 450 68.17 -3.81 -39.83
N ARG A 451 67.47 -4.50 -40.76
CA ARG A 451 68.02 -4.91 -42.05
C ARG A 451 68.40 -3.73 -42.94
N GLU A 452 67.57 -2.68 -42.95
CA GLU A 452 67.86 -1.45 -43.69
C GLU A 452 69.13 -0.76 -43.18
N LEU A 453 69.35 -0.77 -41.87
CA LEU A 453 70.58 -0.29 -41.22
C LEU A 453 71.79 -1.25 -41.38
N GLY A 454 71.64 -2.35 -42.11
CA GLY A 454 72.71 -3.33 -42.39
C GLY A 454 72.96 -4.34 -41.27
N TYR A 455 72.03 -4.48 -40.31
CA TYR A 455 72.09 -5.49 -39.26
C TYR A 455 71.27 -6.73 -39.64
N PRO A 456 71.72 -7.95 -39.29
CA PRO A 456 71.00 -9.18 -39.64
C PRO A 456 69.67 -9.36 -38.88
N SER A 457 69.55 -8.80 -37.68
CA SER A 457 68.31 -8.82 -36.88
C SER A 457 68.27 -7.67 -35.87
N VAL A 458 67.09 -7.39 -35.30
CA VAL A 458 66.92 -6.36 -34.25
C VAL A 458 67.74 -6.70 -33.00
N ALA A 459 67.82 -7.98 -32.65
CA ALA A 459 68.60 -8.42 -31.51
C ALA A 459 70.09 -8.08 -31.68
N ILE A 460 70.65 -8.33 -32.86
CA ILE A 460 72.04 -7.99 -33.17
C ILE A 460 72.24 -6.47 -33.24
N MET A 461 71.29 -5.73 -33.84
CA MET A 461 71.31 -4.26 -33.86
C MET A 461 71.38 -3.69 -32.44
N LYS A 462 70.50 -4.13 -31.53
CA LYS A 462 70.49 -3.70 -30.12
C LYS A 462 71.80 -4.04 -29.41
N LYS A 463 72.39 -5.21 -29.65
CA LYS A 463 73.66 -5.62 -29.04
C LYS A 463 74.86 -4.79 -29.49
N ARG A 464 74.86 -4.32 -30.74
CA ARG A 464 75.94 -3.50 -31.34
C ARG A 464 75.77 -2.00 -31.05
N LEU A 465 74.58 -1.57 -30.66
CA LEU A 465 74.29 -0.17 -30.35
C LEU A 465 75.12 0.31 -29.14
N GLN A 466 75.65 1.53 -29.25
CA GLN A 466 76.40 2.23 -28.21
C GLN A 466 75.82 3.64 -28.01
N PRO A 467 75.81 4.21 -26.80
CA PRO A 467 76.31 3.63 -25.54
C PRO A 467 75.32 2.64 -24.91
N LYS A 468 75.82 1.69 -24.12
CA LYS A 468 74.98 0.75 -23.34
C LYS A 468 74.56 1.35 -22.00
N SER A 469 73.57 0.76 -21.37
CA SER A 469 73.17 1.18 -20.03
C SER A 469 74.23 0.74 -18.99
N PRO A 470 74.42 1.48 -17.89
CA PRO A 470 75.40 1.13 -16.87
C PRO A 470 75.21 -0.28 -16.27
N GLU A 471 73.95 -0.73 -16.18
CA GLU A 471 73.61 -2.07 -15.69
C GLU A 471 74.01 -3.17 -16.69
N GLU A 472 73.75 -2.96 -17.99
CA GLU A 472 74.17 -3.88 -19.04
C GLU A 472 75.69 -3.93 -19.17
N GLU A 473 76.38 -2.80 -19.06
CA GLU A 473 77.85 -2.75 -19.08
C GLU A 473 78.46 -3.52 -17.91
N ALA A 474 77.89 -3.39 -16.70
CA ALA A 474 78.32 -4.17 -15.55
C ALA A 474 78.13 -5.69 -15.77
N LEU A 475 77.01 -6.10 -16.35
CA LEU A 475 76.76 -7.52 -16.68
C LEU A 475 77.72 -8.05 -17.74
N LEU A 476 77.99 -7.28 -18.79
CA LEU A 476 78.95 -7.66 -19.84
C LEU A 476 80.37 -7.70 -19.28
N ALA A 477 80.73 -6.79 -18.37
CA ALA A 477 82.03 -6.80 -17.69
C ALA A 477 82.20 -8.06 -16.82
N VAL A 478 81.16 -8.49 -16.11
CA VAL A 478 81.18 -9.76 -15.37
C VAL A 478 81.29 -10.95 -16.32
N LYS A 479 80.46 -10.99 -17.38
CA LYS A 479 80.41 -12.10 -18.35
C LYS A 479 81.75 -12.30 -19.06
N TYR A 480 82.32 -11.25 -19.63
CA TYR A 480 83.54 -11.34 -20.43
C TYR A 480 84.82 -11.18 -19.60
N GLY A 481 84.75 -10.54 -18.43
CA GLY A 481 85.91 -10.32 -17.56
C GLY A 481 86.51 -11.60 -16.99
N ALA A 482 85.69 -12.64 -16.80
CA ALA A 482 86.11 -13.94 -16.28
C ALA A 482 86.83 -14.84 -17.31
N MET A 483 86.78 -14.50 -18.60
CA MET A 483 87.35 -15.31 -19.70
C MET A 483 88.83 -14.97 -19.97
N ASP A 484 89.56 -15.88 -20.61
CA ASP A 484 90.88 -15.54 -21.16
C ASP A 484 90.76 -14.55 -22.34
N LEU A 485 91.87 -13.95 -22.77
CA LEU A 485 91.83 -12.91 -23.82
C LEU A 485 91.29 -13.43 -25.17
N GLY A 486 91.67 -14.64 -25.58
CA GLY A 486 91.24 -15.24 -26.84
C GLY A 486 89.77 -15.66 -26.80
N GLU A 487 89.37 -16.33 -25.73
CA GLU A 487 87.98 -16.74 -25.47
C GLU A 487 87.05 -15.52 -25.35
N ARG A 488 87.50 -14.48 -24.65
CA ARG A 488 86.77 -13.21 -24.53
C ARG A 488 86.56 -12.56 -25.90
N ALA A 489 87.62 -12.45 -26.71
CA ALA A 489 87.51 -11.84 -28.04
C ALA A 489 86.55 -12.65 -28.93
N PHE A 490 86.67 -13.98 -28.91
CA PHE A 490 85.80 -14.88 -29.67
C PHE A 490 84.33 -14.78 -29.21
N ALA A 491 84.07 -14.82 -27.90
CA ALA A 491 82.73 -14.74 -27.34
C ALA A 491 82.06 -13.38 -27.63
N ILE A 492 82.81 -12.27 -27.56
CA ILE A 492 82.29 -10.95 -27.91
C ILE A 492 81.91 -10.89 -29.40
N LEU A 493 82.78 -11.36 -30.29
CA LEU A 493 82.50 -11.34 -31.73
C LEU A 493 81.30 -12.23 -32.08
N THR A 494 81.17 -13.39 -31.43
CA THR A 494 80.04 -14.30 -31.60
C THR A 494 78.74 -13.68 -31.08
N ASP A 495 78.75 -13.10 -29.87
CA ASP A 495 77.57 -12.49 -29.28
C ASP A 495 77.07 -11.27 -30.08
N LEU A 496 78.00 -10.52 -30.69
CA LEU A 496 77.70 -9.42 -31.62
C LEU A 496 77.33 -9.91 -33.02
N GLY A 497 77.39 -11.22 -33.30
CA GLY A 497 77.10 -11.80 -34.62
C GLY A 497 78.05 -11.32 -35.71
N MET A 498 79.31 -11.00 -35.36
CA MET A 498 80.36 -10.63 -36.33
C MET A 498 81.08 -11.85 -36.90
N ILE A 499 80.94 -13.00 -36.25
CA ILE A 499 81.40 -14.30 -36.72
C ILE A 499 80.23 -15.28 -36.63
N ASP A 500 80.04 -16.06 -37.69
CA ASP A 500 79.05 -17.13 -37.71
C ASP A 500 79.70 -18.41 -37.20
N LEU A 501 79.01 -19.09 -36.28
CA LEU A 501 79.42 -20.42 -35.83
C LEU A 501 78.94 -21.44 -36.86
N ASN A 502 79.87 -21.94 -37.67
CA ASN A 502 79.57 -23.10 -38.49
C ASN A 502 79.39 -24.33 -37.59
N PRO A 503 78.39 -25.18 -37.86
CA PRO A 503 78.22 -26.44 -37.15
C PRO A 503 79.48 -27.32 -37.32
N ASP A 504 79.78 -28.13 -36.31
CA ASP A 504 80.93 -29.05 -36.34
C ASP A 504 80.86 -29.88 -37.63
N PRO A 505 81.95 -29.95 -38.42
CA PRO A 505 81.94 -30.73 -39.65
C PRO A 505 81.62 -32.22 -39.43
N ASN A 506 81.75 -32.72 -38.19
CA ASN A 506 81.40 -34.09 -37.79
C ASN A 506 80.03 -34.20 -37.07
N ASP A 507 79.21 -33.15 -37.07
CA ASP A 507 77.88 -33.20 -36.45
C ASP A 507 76.95 -34.16 -37.22
N PRO A 508 76.37 -35.19 -36.57
CA PRO A 508 75.49 -36.16 -37.22
C PRO A 508 74.16 -35.56 -37.76
N SER A 509 73.82 -34.32 -37.38
CA SER A 509 72.67 -33.58 -37.91
C SER A 509 73.01 -32.70 -39.12
N ARG A 510 74.28 -32.63 -39.52
CA ARG A 510 74.74 -31.83 -40.67
C ARG A 510 74.25 -32.48 -41.97
N ASP A 511 73.42 -31.75 -42.71
CA ASP A 511 72.94 -32.15 -44.03
C ASP A 511 74.07 -32.02 -45.06
N THR A 512 74.77 -33.13 -45.31
CA THR A 512 75.87 -33.23 -46.28
C THR A 512 75.37 -33.47 -47.71
N SER A 513 74.05 -33.54 -47.94
CA SER A 513 73.47 -33.85 -49.26
C SER A 513 73.65 -32.75 -50.30
N LYS A 514 74.12 -31.56 -49.90
CA LYS A 514 74.34 -30.39 -50.76
C LYS A 514 75.82 -30.03 -50.95
N ASP A 515 76.73 -30.80 -50.37
CA ASP A 515 78.19 -30.57 -50.46
C ASP A 515 78.81 -31.30 -51.68
N GLU A 516 78.04 -31.51 -52.77
CA GLU A 516 78.56 -32.00 -54.06
C GLU A 516 78.78 -30.82 -55.02
N ASP A 517 79.95 -30.19 -54.90
CA ASP A 517 80.58 -29.38 -55.95
C ASP A 517 82.02 -29.10 -55.48
N ASP A 518 82.97 -29.98 -55.85
CA ASP A 518 84.43 -29.71 -56.00
C ASP A 518 85.23 -31.03 -56.06
N LEU A 519 84.90 -31.90 -57.02
CA LEU A 519 85.82 -32.97 -57.46
C LEU A 519 85.79 -33.07 -59.00
N ASP A 520 86.52 -32.15 -59.63
CA ASP A 520 87.14 -32.35 -60.95
C ASP A 520 88.62 -31.93 -60.88
#